data_AF-A0AAD9R845-F1
#
_entry.id   AF-A0AAD9R845-F1
#
_cell.length_a   1.000
_cell.length_b   1.000
_cell.length_c   1.000
_cell.angle_alpha   90.00
_cell.angle_beta   90.00
_cell.angle_gamma   90.00
#
_symmetry.space_group_name_H-M   'P 1'
#
loop_
_entity.id
_entity.type
_entity.pdbx_description
1 polymer ?
#
loop_
_entity_poly.entity_id
_entity_poly.type
_entity_poly.pdbx_seq_one_letter_code
_entity_poly.pdbx_strand_id
1 'polypeptide(L)'
;MDEKRIRAVLEEESSGSDYGDENDSVVEDFVETREETFDTEQEDDEELGEEEDRQRSRKFYLGKDGRTRWNKTPASNHVRRRARNIVTQLSGPRHEARNLKEPGEIWRLFFPESVINRIVKCTNEQISRIKSKFTRERDCSDTDNIEVEALLGLLLFAGVRRNNRLNAKDLFKTDGSSPEIFRLTMGWNRFYLLMRCLRFDEKDTRAKRTAVDKLAPIRELFEEVVAMFTKYYSLSEYVTVDEKLEAFR
;
A
#
# COMPACT_ATOMS: atom_id res chain seq x y z
N MET A 1 -8.36 49.94 10.62
CA MET A 1 -7.65 48.66 10.87
C MET A 1 -6.83 48.40 9.63
N ASP A 2 -5.54 48.71 9.69
CA ASP A 2 -4.70 48.96 8.52
C ASP A 2 -4.31 47.69 7.76
N GLU A 3 -4.77 47.58 6.51
CA GLU A 3 -4.34 46.56 5.53
C GLU A 3 -2.81 46.52 5.35
N LYS A 4 -2.13 47.65 5.60
CA LYS A 4 -0.66 47.74 5.60
C LYS A 4 -0.02 46.87 6.68
N ARG A 5 -0.68 46.69 7.83
CA ARG A 5 -0.18 45.86 8.94
C ARG A 5 -0.37 44.38 8.65
N ILE A 6 -1.39 44.02 7.86
CA ILE A 6 -1.65 42.65 7.40
C ILE A 6 -0.63 42.26 6.32
N ARG A 7 -0.32 43.17 5.37
CA ARG A 7 0.75 42.92 4.37
C ARG A 7 2.14 42.76 5.00
N ALA A 8 2.48 43.55 6.00
CA ALA A 8 3.78 43.45 6.67
C ALA A 8 3.98 42.09 7.38
N VAL A 9 2.93 41.53 7.98
CA VAL A 9 2.99 40.20 8.63
C VAL A 9 3.09 39.08 7.61
N LEU A 10 2.45 39.22 6.44
CA LEU A 10 2.53 38.25 5.35
C LEU A 10 3.87 38.28 4.62
N GLU A 11 4.54 39.45 4.56
CA GLU A 11 5.88 39.58 3.98
C GLU A 11 6.98 39.06 4.92
N GLU A 12 6.83 39.18 6.25
CA GLU A 12 7.81 38.62 7.22
C GLU A 12 7.76 37.07 7.29
N GLU A 13 6.59 36.45 7.12
CA GLU A 13 6.46 34.97 7.02
C GLU A 13 6.90 34.40 5.66
N SER A 14 7.10 35.25 4.65
CA SER A 14 7.57 34.88 3.31
C SER A 14 9.10 34.83 3.18
N SER A 15 9.86 34.96 4.28
CA SER A 15 11.29 34.63 4.30
C SER A 15 11.47 33.11 4.30
N GLY A 16 11.12 32.52 3.17
CA GLY A 16 11.28 31.10 2.88
C GLY A 16 12.72 30.66 3.11
N SER A 17 12.88 29.61 3.91
CA SER A 17 14.11 28.83 3.89
C SER A 17 14.19 28.15 2.53
N ASP A 18 14.95 28.75 1.62
CA ASP A 18 15.40 28.14 0.39
C ASP A 18 16.29 26.94 0.73
N TYR A 19 15.69 25.76 0.69
CA TYR A 19 16.41 24.50 0.53
C TYR A 19 15.91 23.91 -0.79
N GLY A 20 16.54 24.32 -1.88
CA GLY A 20 16.39 23.67 -3.17
C GLY A 20 16.68 22.17 -3.03
N ASP A 21 15.69 21.36 -3.34
CA ASP A 21 15.88 19.95 -3.64
C ASP A 21 16.32 19.87 -5.11
N GLU A 22 17.63 19.81 -5.33
CA GLU A 22 18.22 19.63 -6.67
C GLU A 22 18.03 18.19 -7.14
N ASN A 23 16.80 17.79 -7.52
CA ASN A 23 16.62 16.59 -8.33
C ASN A 23 15.29 16.57 -9.10
N ASP A 24 15.04 17.57 -9.94
CA ASP A 24 13.94 17.52 -10.92
C ASP A 24 14.48 17.01 -12.27
N SER A 25 14.50 15.68 -12.46
CA SER A 25 14.72 15.08 -13.78
C SER A 25 13.36 14.81 -14.42
N VAL A 26 12.96 15.70 -15.33
CA VAL A 26 11.74 15.60 -16.12
C VAL A 26 11.80 14.34 -17.00
N VAL A 27 10.88 13.40 -16.78
CA VAL A 27 10.66 12.25 -17.66
C VAL A 27 9.26 12.38 -18.24
N GLU A 28 9.16 12.57 -19.56
CA GLU A 28 7.89 12.61 -20.28
C GLU A 28 7.29 11.20 -20.34
N ASP A 29 6.03 11.07 -19.92
CA ASP A 29 5.27 9.82 -19.86
C ASP A 29 4.31 9.74 -21.06
N PHE A 30 4.38 8.65 -21.83
CA PHE A 30 3.58 8.46 -23.04
C PHE A 30 2.46 7.45 -22.76
N VAL A 31 1.23 7.95 -22.61
CA VAL A 31 0.04 7.13 -22.34
C VAL A 31 -0.57 6.64 -23.66
N GLU A 32 -0.69 5.33 -23.84
CA GLU A 32 -1.38 4.72 -24.99
C GLU A 32 -2.81 4.31 -24.60
N THR A 33 -3.81 4.83 -25.34
CA THR A 33 -5.23 4.60 -25.09
C THR A 33 -5.77 3.52 -26.02
N ARG A 34 -6.50 2.53 -25.49
CA ARG A 34 -7.16 1.48 -26.29
C ARG A 34 -8.67 1.51 -26.09
N GLU A 35 -9.42 1.57 -27.18
CA GLU A 35 -10.88 1.50 -27.18
C GLU A 35 -11.33 0.09 -27.60
N GLU A 36 -12.22 -0.52 -26.81
CA GLU A 36 -12.89 -1.78 -27.17
C GLU A 36 -14.37 -1.51 -27.41
N THR A 37 -14.85 -1.81 -28.62
CA THR A 37 -16.27 -1.86 -28.95
C THR A 37 -16.67 -3.31 -29.20
N PHE A 38 -17.68 -3.78 -28.47
CA PHE A 38 -18.27 -5.09 -28.70
C PHE A 38 -19.72 -4.88 -29.13
N ASP A 39 -20.02 -5.26 -30.37
CA ASP A 39 -21.38 -5.25 -30.90
C ASP A 39 -21.68 -6.62 -31.50
N THR A 40 -22.88 -7.15 -31.25
CA THR A 40 -23.36 -8.34 -31.95
C THR A 40 -24.88 -8.43 -31.85
N GLU A 41 -25.55 -7.98 -32.90
CA GLU A 41 -26.94 -8.35 -33.20
C GLU A 41 -26.99 -9.77 -33.81
N GLN A 42 -28.02 -10.55 -33.46
CA GLN A 42 -28.30 -11.88 -34.01
C GLN A 42 -29.61 -11.83 -34.81
N GLU A 43 -29.56 -12.28 -36.06
CA GLU A 43 -30.72 -12.69 -36.85
C GLU A 43 -30.67 -14.22 -37.07
N ASP A 44 -31.86 -14.82 -37.06
CA ASP A 44 -32.20 -16.24 -37.20
C ASP A 44 -31.94 -16.80 -38.61
N ASP A 45 -31.70 -18.12 -38.73
CA ASP A 45 -32.55 -18.98 -39.59
C ASP A 45 -32.23 -20.50 -39.54
N GLU A 46 -33.33 -21.24 -39.38
CA GLU A 46 -33.82 -22.51 -39.94
C GLU A 46 -32.97 -23.81 -40.11
N GLU A 47 -33.55 -24.87 -39.50
CA GLU A 47 -33.69 -26.30 -39.84
C GLU A 47 -32.85 -26.99 -40.94
N LEU A 48 -32.37 -28.22 -40.63
CA LEU A 48 -32.78 -29.48 -41.31
C LEU A 48 -31.93 -30.70 -40.87
N GLY A 49 -32.59 -31.85 -40.73
CA GLY A 49 -32.04 -33.16 -41.11
C GLY A 49 -31.52 -34.07 -39.98
N GLU A 50 -32.36 -35.03 -39.59
CA GLU A 50 -32.03 -36.16 -38.71
C GLU A 50 -31.10 -37.17 -39.39
N GLU A 51 -30.20 -37.80 -38.64
CA GLU A 51 -29.88 -39.23 -38.80
C GLU A 51 -29.17 -39.78 -37.54
N GLU A 52 -29.70 -40.89 -37.04
CA GLU A 52 -29.32 -41.55 -35.79
C GLU A 52 -28.02 -42.35 -35.93
N ASP A 53 -27.07 -42.18 -34.99
CA ASP A 53 -26.02 -43.18 -34.73
C ASP A 53 -25.92 -43.52 -33.23
N ARG A 54 -25.95 -44.83 -32.95
CA ARG A 54 -26.12 -45.46 -31.64
C ARG A 54 -24.79 -45.69 -30.92
N GLN A 55 -24.11 -44.60 -30.62
CA GLN A 55 -23.36 -44.48 -29.37
C GLN A 55 -24.10 -43.45 -28.52
N ARG A 56 -23.99 -43.48 -27.18
CA ARG A 56 -24.46 -42.33 -26.38
C ARG A 56 -23.56 -41.12 -26.69
N SER A 57 -23.70 -40.58 -27.89
CA SER A 57 -23.16 -39.31 -28.33
C SER A 57 -23.86 -38.30 -27.44
N ARG A 58 -23.14 -37.77 -26.45
CA ARG A 58 -23.62 -36.61 -25.72
C ARG A 58 -23.94 -35.58 -26.81
N LYS A 59 -25.20 -35.20 -26.95
CA LYS A 59 -25.59 -34.12 -27.87
C LYS A 59 -24.64 -32.95 -27.61
N PHE A 60 -24.04 -32.40 -28.65
CA PHE A 60 -23.14 -31.25 -28.56
C PHE A 60 -23.49 -30.23 -29.64
N TYR A 61 -23.12 -28.97 -29.43
CA TYR A 61 -23.04 -27.94 -30.46
C TYR A 61 -21.60 -27.85 -30.96
N LEU A 62 -21.42 -27.55 -32.23
CA LEU A 62 -20.11 -27.27 -32.80
C LEU A 62 -19.92 -25.74 -32.84
N GLY A 63 -18.74 -25.27 -32.43
CA GLY A 63 -18.36 -23.86 -32.56
C GLY A 63 -18.22 -23.46 -34.03
N LYS A 64 -18.25 -22.15 -34.29
CA LYS A 64 -18.07 -21.58 -35.64
C LYS A 64 -16.72 -21.97 -36.29
N ASP A 65 -15.75 -22.37 -35.47
CA ASP A 65 -14.44 -22.89 -35.90
C ASP A 65 -14.48 -24.32 -36.46
N GLY A 66 -15.65 -24.98 -36.40
CA GLY A 66 -15.84 -26.37 -36.81
C GLY A 66 -15.11 -27.41 -35.94
N ARG A 67 -14.48 -26.98 -34.84
CA ARG A 67 -13.57 -27.81 -34.03
C ARG A 67 -13.99 -27.89 -32.57
N THR A 68 -14.48 -26.79 -32.02
CA THR A 68 -14.84 -26.71 -30.61
C THR A 68 -16.19 -27.39 -30.39
N ARG A 69 -16.28 -28.34 -29.45
CA ARG A 69 -17.52 -29.07 -29.13
C ARG A 69 -18.06 -28.66 -27.76
N TRP A 70 -19.30 -28.18 -27.73
CA TRP A 70 -20.03 -27.76 -26.54
C TRP A 70 -21.11 -28.79 -26.17
N ASN A 71 -20.91 -29.57 -25.12
CA ASN A 71 -21.89 -30.59 -24.74
C ASN A 71 -23.21 -29.95 -24.25
N LYS A 72 -24.35 -30.43 -24.75
CA LYS A 72 -25.71 -29.99 -24.36
C LYS A 72 -26.15 -30.49 -22.98
N THR A 73 -25.41 -31.43 -22.42
CA THR A 73 -25.69 -32.00 -21.10
C THR A 73 -24.50 -31.75 -20.17
N PRO A 74 -24.74 -31.38 -18.90
CA PRO A 74 -23.66 -31.17 -17.94
C PRO A 74 -22.86 -32.46 -17.75
N ALA A 75 -21.56 -32.30 -17.45
CA ALA A 75 -20.72 -33.45 -17.13
C ALA A 75 -21.26 -34.14 -15.86
N SER A 76 -21.18 -35.47 -15.82
CA SER A 76 -21.55 -36.24 -14.61
C SER A 76 -20.65 -35.83 -13.44
N ASN A 77 -21.26 -35.50 -12.30
CA ASN A 77 -20.55 -35.11 -11.07
C ASN A 77 -19.71 -36.26 -10.45
N HIS A 78 -19.97 -37.51 -10.85
CA HIS A 78 -19.28 -38.71 -10.34
C HIS A 78 -18.01 -39.08 -11.12
N VAL A 79 -17.36 -38.12 -11.78
CA VAL A 79 -16.10 -38.35 -12.50
C VAL A 79 -14.95 -37.73 -11.71
N ARG A 80 -13.87 -38.48 -11.50
CA ARG A 80 -12.63 -37.98 -10.89
C ARG A 80 -12.18 -36.71 -11.61
N ARG A 81 -12.02 -35.62 -10.85
CA ARG A 81 -11.50 -34.35 -11.38
C ARG A 81 -10.15 -34.64 -12.05
N ARG A 82 -10.00 -34.21 -13.32
CA ARG A 82 -8.72 -34.37 -14.05
C ARG A 82 -7.60 -33.74 -13.22
N ALA A 83 -6.43 -34.39 -13.16
CA ALA A 83 -5.31 -33.94 -12.33
C ALA A 83 -4.97 -32.45 -12.54
N ARG A 84 -5.01 -31.99 -13.80
CA ARG A 84 -4.78 -30.59 -14.20
C ARG A 84 -5.81 -29.57 -13.69
N ASN A 85 -6.96 -30.02 -13.18
CA ASN A 85 -8.00 -29.15 -12.60
C ASN A 85 -8.01 -29.23 -11.06
N ILE A 86 -7.12 -30.00 -10.45
CA ILE A 86 -7.01 -30.08 -9.00
C ILE A 86 -6.19 -28.88 -8.55
N VAL A 87 -6.85 -27.92 -7.89
CA VAL A 87 -6.16 -26.83 -7.19
C VAL A 87 -5.40 -27.44 -6.03
N THR A 88 -4.08 -27.39 -6.10
CA THR A 88 -3.18 -28.02 -5.12
C THR A 88 -2.76 -27.06 -4.02
N GLN A 89 -2.73 -25.76 -4.31
CA GLN A 89 -2.38 -24.71 -3.36
C GLN A 89 -3.58 -23.81 -3.06
N LEU A 90 -4.07 -23.92 -1.83
CA LEU A 90 -5.12 -23.04 -1.32
C LEU A 90 -4.49 -21.74 -0.82
N SER A 91 -5.10 -20.60 -1.15
CA SER A 91 -4.72 -19.33 -0.58
C SER A 91 -5.10 -19.25 0.89
N GLY A 92 -4.33 -18.47 1.65
CA GLY A 92 -4.66 -18.18 3.04
C GLY A 92 -3.46 -18.04 3.96
N PRO A 93 -3.73 -17.76 5.24
CA PRO A 93 -2.68 -17.58 6.25
C PRO A 93 -1.86 -18.86 6.44
N ARG A 94 -0.57 -18.68 6.71
CA ARG A 94 0.43 -19.72 6.98
C ARG A 94 0.98 -19.59 8.39
N HIS A 95 1.53 -20.70 8.91
CA HIS A 95 2.24 -20.72 10.19
C HIS A 95 1.40 -20.16 11.34
N GLU A 96 2.00 -19.37 12.25
CA GLU A 96 1.29 -18.73 13.37
C GLU A 96 0.11 -17.85 12.93
N ALA A 97 0.13 -17.26 11.72
CA ALA A 97 -0.95 -16.40 11.24
C ALA A 97 -2.30 -17.12 11.10
N ARG A 98 -2.33 -18.46 11.07
CA ARG A 98 -3.57 -19.24 11.01
C ARG A 98 -4.42 -19.16 12.27
N ASN A 99 -3.77 -18.99 13.42
CA ASN A 99 -4.41 -19.08 14.73
C ASN A 99 -4.68 -17.71 15.34
N LEU A 100 -4.06 -16.65 14.81
CA LEU A 100 -4.27 -15.28 15.29
C LEU A 100 -5.62 -14.75 14.85
N LYS A 101 -6.33 -14.12 15.80
CA LYS A 101 -7.62 -13.47 15.57
C LYS A 101 -7.59 -11.99 15.95
N GLU A 102 -6.71 -11.62 16.88
CA GLU A 102 -6.59 -10.24 17.34
C GLU A 102 -5.88 -9.38 16.29
N PRO A 103 -6.50 -8.28 15.82
CA PRO A 103 -5.92 -7.43 14.77
C PRO A 103 -4.53 -6.89 15.11
N GLY A 104 -4.28 -6.55 16.37
CA GLY A 104 -2.98 -6.06 16.82
C GLY A 104 -1.88 -7.12 16.74
N GLU A 105 -2.19 -8.37 17.07
CA GLU A 105 -1.24 -9.49 16.95
C GLU A 105 -0.96 -9.81 15.48
N ILE A 106 -2.00 -9.77 14.63
CA ILE A 106 -1.85 -9.94 13.18
C ILE A 106 -0.96 -8.84 12.61
N TRP A 107 -1.15 -7.59 13.02
CA TRP A 107 -0.32 -6.47 12.55
C TRP A 107 1.16 -6.65 12.90
N ARG A 108 1.45 -7.10 14.12
CA ARG A 108 2.83 -7.37 14.59
C ARG A 108 3.54 -8.49 13.82
N LEU A 109 2.82 -9.37 13.10
CA LEU A 109 3.46 -10.32 12.20
C LEU A 109 4.09 -9.65 10.98
N PHE A 110 3.47 -8.59 10.47
CA PHE A 110 3.95 -7.87 9.28
C PHE A 110 4.90 -6.73 9.64
N PHE A 111 4.77 -6.19 10.86
CA PHE A 111 5.66 -5.18 11.44
C PHE A 111 6.27 -5.74 12.74
N PRO A 112 7.25 -6.66 12.63
CA PRO A 112 7.89 -7.24 13.80
C PRO A 112 8.71 -6.20 14.58
N GLU A 113 9.09 -6.55 15.81
CA GLU A 113 9.88 -5.68 16.67
C GLU A 113 11.21 -5.25 16.02
N SER A 114 11.83 -6.10 15.19
CA SER A 114 13.04 -5.77 14.43
C SER A 114 12.84 -4.58 13.49
N VAL A 115 11.70 -4.53 12.80
CA VAL A 115 11.29 -3.42 11.94
C VAL A 115 11.11 -2.15 12.77
N ILE A 116 10.39 -2.22 13.89
CA ILE A 116 10.15 -1.05 14.75
C ILE A 116 11.47 -0.54 15.37
N ASN A 117 12.30 -1.43 15.89
CA ASN A 117 13.62 -1.12 16.44
C ASN A 117 14.50 -0.38 15.42
N ARG A 118 14.45 -0.80 14.15
CA ARG A 118 15.17 -0.14 13.06
C ARG A 118 14.66 1.28 12.80
N ILE A 119 13.33 1.46 12.74
CA ILE A 119 12.72 2.79 12.59
C ILE A 119 13.15 3.71 13.75
N VAL A 120 13.09 3.21 14.98
CA VAL A 120 13.49 3.94 16.19
C VAL A 120 14.96 4.34 16.12
N LYS A 121 15.86 3.39 15.81
CA LYS A 121 17.30 3.65 15.69
C LYS A 121 17.57 4.77 14.69
N CYS A 122 17.10 4.63 13.45
CA CYS A 122 17.36 5.61 12.39
C CYS A 122 16.72 6.98 12.68
N THR A 123 15.55 6.98 13.32
CA THR A 123 14.87 8.21 13.74
C THR A 123 15.64 8.93 14.84
N ASN A 124 16.15 8.22 15.84
CA ASN A 124 16.97 8.79 16.92
C ASN A 124 18.31 9.35 16.43
N GLU A 125 18.94 8.72 15.44
CA GLU A 125 20.11 9.29 14.77
C GLU A 125 19.78 10.63 14.11
N GLN A 126 18.60 10.76 13.50
CA GLN A 126 18.16 12.01 12.88
C GLN A 126 17.80 13.07 13.93
N ILE A 127 17.15 12.69 15.03
CA ILE A 127 16.85 13.56 16.18
C ILE A 127 18.16 14.12 16.75
N SER A 128 19.15 13.26 16.98
CA SER A 128 20.47 13.65 17.48
C SER A 128 21.15 14.72 16.60
N ARG A 129 21.02 14.61 15.28
CA ARG A 129 21.58 15.59 14.33
C ARG A 129 20.91 16.96 14.37
N ILE A 130 19.63 17.03 14.75
CA ILE A 130 18.90 18.31 14.82
C ILE A 130 18.78 18.86 16.24
N LYS A 131 19.18 18.08 17.27
CA LYS A 131 19.05 18.43 18.68
C LYS A 131 19.66 19.80 19.02
N SER A 132 20.78 20.15 18.40
CA SER A 132 21.45 21.46 18.58
C SER A 132 20.62 22.67 18.12
N LYS A 133 19.59 22.47 17.29
CA LYS A 133 18.69 23.53 16.81
C LYS A 133 17.59 23.88 17.83
N PHE A 134 17.45 23.10 18.90
CA PHE A 134 16.42 23.31 19.91
C PHE A 134 17.01 23.86 21.20
N THR A 135 16.35 24.87 21.76
CA THR A 135 16.78 25.49 23.03
C THR A 135 16.49 24.57 24.22
N ARG A 136 15.39 23.82 24.18
CA ARG A 136 14.95 22.92 25.26
C ARG A 136 15.16 21.48 24.84
N GLU A 137 15.91 20.73 25.65
CA GLU A 137 16.18 19.32 25.38
C GLU A 137 14.91 18.48 25.24
N ARG A 138 13.90 18.74 26.08
CA ARG A 138 12.61 18.03 26.06
C ARG A 138 11.85 18.17 24.73
N ASP A 139 12.08 19.25 23.98
CA ASP A 139 11.35 19.51 22.74
C ASP A 139 11.95 18.68 21.58
N CYS A 140 13.11 18.04 21.79
CA CYS A 140 13.82 17.19 20.83
C CYS A 140 14.44 15.96 21.54
N SER A 141 13.64 15.29 22.38
CA SER A 141 14.02 14.04 23.02
C SER A 141 14.02 12.86 22.04
N ASP A 142 14.78 11.83 22.34
CA ASP A 142 14.75 10.57 21.60
C ASP A 142 13.36 9.92 21.68
N THR A 143 13.07 9.02 20.74
CA THR A 143 11.85 8.23 20.63
C THR A 143 12.10 6.77 21.00
N ASP A 144 11.04 6.04 21.33
CA ASP A 144 11.07 4.62 21.66
C ASP A 144 10.08 3.83 20.79
N ASN A 145 10.05 2.52 20.97
CA ASN A 145 9.18 1.63 20.21
C ASN A 145 7.70 1.95 20.43
N ILE A 146 7.31 2.31 21.66
CA ILE A 146 5.91 2.58 22.03
C ILE A 146 5.44 3.84 21.31
N GLU A 147 6.26 4.88 21.28
CA GLU A 147 5.94 6.14 20.63
C GLU A 147 5.91 6.02 19.10
N VAL A 148 6.82 5.24 18.50
CA VAL A 148 6.79 4.95 17.06
C VAL A 148 5.55 4.12 16.69
N GLU A 149 5.21 3.09 17.46
CA GLU A 149 3.97 2.33 17.26
C GLU A 149 2.73 3.23 17.41
N ALA A 150 2.72 4.12 18.40
CA ALA A 150 1.65 5.10 18.59
C ALA A 150 1.51 6.06 17.40
N LEU A 151 2.64 6.55 16.85
CA LEU A 151 2.66 7.39 15.65
C LEU A 151 2.05 6.65 14.45
N LEU A 152 2.49 5.41 14.20
CA LEU A 152 1.97 4.57 13.11
C LEU A 152 0.47 4.30 13.30
N GLY A 153 0.02 4.07 14.54
CA GLY A 153 -1.39 3.92 14.88
C GLY A 153 -2.22 5.16 14.53
N LEU A 154 -1.72 6.36 14.82
CA LEU A 154 -2.37 7.63 14.44
C LEU A 154 -2.44 7.81 12.92
N LEU A 155 -1.40 7.42 12.19
CA LEU A 155 -1.38 7.49 10.72
C LEU A 155 -2.39 6.51 10.10
N LEU A 156 -2.44 5.28 10.60
CA LEU A 156 -3.44 4.29 10.18
C LEU A 156 -4.86 4.78 10.46
N PHE A 157 -5.08 5.34 11.66
CA PHE A 157 -6.37 5.89 12.05
C PHE A 157 -6.79 7.08 11.16
N ALA A 158 -5.85 7.99 10.84
CA ALA A 158 -6.10 9.09 9.91
C ALA A 158 -6.52 8.58 8.52
N GLY A 159 -5.88 7.51 8.04
CA GLY A 159 -6.24 6.85 6.79
C GLY A 159 -7.65 6.27 6.81
N VAL A 160 -8.02 5.55 7.88
CA VAL A 160 -9.38 5.00 8.06
C VAL A 160 -10.45 6.09 8.08
N ARG A 161 -10.15 7.23 8.70
CA ARG A 161 -11.05 8.40 8.74
C ARG A 161 -11.10 9.19 7.43
N ARG A 162 -10.33 8.82 6.40
CA ARG A 162 -10.17 9.56 5.14
C ARG A 162 -9.68 11.00 5.35
N ASN A 163 -8.87 11.22 6.38
CA ASN A 163 -8.32 12.53 6.73
C ASN A 163 -6.90 12.75 6.17
N ASN A 164 -6.48 11.95 5.18
CA ASN A 164 -5.13 12.00 4.62
C ASN A 164 -4.78 13.32 3.92
N ARG A 165 -5.78 14.10 3.49
CA ARG A 165 -5.60 15.44 2.90
C ARG A 165 -5.88 16.59 3.87
N LEU A 166 -6.27 16.27 5.10
CA LEU A 166 -6.54 17.29 6.11
C LEU A 166 -5.21 17.83 6.63
N ASN A 167 -5.17 19.13 6.95
CA ASN A 167 -3.99 19.68 7.61
C ASN A 167 -3.81 18.96 8.95
N ALA A 168 -2.60 18.51 9.23
CA ALA A 168 -2.32 17.80 10.46
C ALA A 168 -2.65 18.64 11.70
N LYS A 169 -2.57 19.99 11.66
CA LYS A 169 -3.04 20.86 12.76
C LYS A 169 -4.52 20.67 13.09
N ASP A 170 -5.36 20.44 12.08
CA ASP A 170 -6.79 20.22 12.27
C ASP A 170 -7.06 18.90 13.01
N LEU A 171 -6.22 17.88 12.80
CA LEU A 171 -6.28 16.61 13.55
C LEU A 171 -6.01 16.80 15.05
N PHE A 172 -5.40 17.90 15.47
CA PHE A 172 -5.12 18.19 16.87
C PHE A 172 -5.94 19.36 17.42
N LYS A 173 -7.06 19.73 16.76
CA LYS A 173 -7.99 20.73 17.29
C LYS A 173 -8.71 20.27 18.56
N THR A 174 -9.04 21.22 19.42
CA THR A 174 -9.76 21.04 20.69
C THR A 174 -11.21 21.52 20.65
N ASP A 175 -11.68 21.98 19.49
CA ASP A 175 -13.02 22.55 19.27
C ASP A 175 -14.14 21.48 19.13
N GLY A 176 -13.81 20.20 19.36
CA GLY A 176 -14.71 19.07 19.20
C GLY A 176 -14.83 18.53 17.77
N SER A 177 -14.20 19.17 16.77
CA SER A 177 -14.22 18.71 15.38
C SER A 177 -13.29 17.53 15.11
N SER A 178 -12.21 17.41 15.89
CA SER A 178 -11.20 16.36 15.72
C SER A 178 -11.40 15.19 16.70
N PRO A 179 -11.16 13.94 16.27
CA PRO A 179 -11.10 12.80 17.17
C PRO A 179 -10.07 13.02 18.29
N GLU A 180 -10.51 12.82 19.54
CA GLU A 180 -9.68 13.08 20.72
C GLU A 180 -8.44 12.18 20.78
N ILE A 181 -8.48 11.02 20.14
CA ILE A 181 -7.38 10.04 20.10
C ILE A 181 -6.04 10.68 19.70
N PHE A 182 -6.02 11.62 18.75
CA PHE A 182 -4.78 12.28 18.34
C PHE A 182 -4.10 12.98 19.53
N ARG A 183 -4.86 13.81 20.26
CA ARG A 183 -4.36 14.60 21.40
C ARG A 183 -4.13 13.75 22.65
N LEU A 184 -4.90 12.67 22.82
CA LEU A 184 -4.74 11.74 23.93
C LEU A 184 -3.52 10.82 23.75
N THR A 185 -3.13 10.53 22.51
CA THR A 185 -1.95 9.69 22.20
C THR A 185 -0.64 10.48 22.25
N MET A 186 -0.56 11.65 21.60
CA MET A 186 0.63 12.51 21.67
C MET A 186 0.31 13.98 21.38
N GLY A 187 1.19 14.90 21.77
CA GLY A 187 1.01 16.32 21.47
C GLY A 187 1.32 16.67 20.02
N TRP A 188 0.66 17.71 19.48
CA TRP A 188 0.88 18.23 18.12
C TRP A 188 2.37 18.44 17.79
N ASN A 189 3.09 19.15 18.66
CA ASN A 189 4.51 19.46 18.43
C ASN A 189 5.36 18.19 18.33
N ARG A 190 5.03 17.16 19.14
CA ARG A 190 5.75 15.89 19.12
C ARG A 190 5.43 15.08 17.87
N PHE A 191 4.16 14.99 17.50
CA PHE A 191 3.74 14.37 16.24
C PHE A 191 4.46 15.01 15.04
N TYR A 192 4.45 16.34 14.96
CA TYR A 192 5.10 17.08 13.88
C TYR A 192 6.62 16.84 13.83
N LEU A 193 7.29 16.85 15.00
CA LEU A 193 8.71 16.53 15.09
C LEU A 193 9.01 15.12 14.57
N LEU A 194 8.26 14.11 15.04
CA LEU A 194 8.48 12.72 14.64
C LEU A 194 8.23 12.53 13.14
N MET A 195 7.16 13.10 12.60
CA MET A 195 6.91 13.07 11.14
C MET A 195 8.07 13.65 10.33
N ARG A 196 8.73 14.71 10.83
CA ARG A 196 9.90 15.31 10.17
C ARG A 196 11.17 14.46 10.32
N CYS A 197 11.31 13.75 11.44
CA CYS A 197 12.51 13.00 11.80
C CYS A 197 12.45 11.52 11.43
N LEU A 198 11.29 10.98 11.05
CA LEU A 198 11.10 9.57 10.72
C LEU A 198 12.09 9.13 9.62
N ARG A 199 12.93 8.14 9.92
CA ARG A 199 13.91 7.58 8.98
C ARG A 199 13.91 6.05 9.03
N PHE A 200 14.34 5.45 7.94
CA PHE A 200 14.32 3.99 7.74
C PHE A 200 15.70 3.39 7.46
N ASP A 201 16.71 4.24 7.28
CA ASP A 201 18.07 3.84 6.97
C ASP A 201 19.12 4.75 7.64
N GLU A 202 20.33 4.23 7.70
CA GLU A 202 21.48 4.91 8.30
C GLU A 202 22.09 5.90 7.29
N LYS A 203 22.05 7.20 7.62
CA LYS A 203 22.43 8.28 6.69
C LYS A 203 23.89 8.23 6.27
N ASP A 204 24.78 7.76 7.15
CA ASP A 204 26.23 7.80 6.93
C ASP A 204 26.67 6.79 5.85
N THR A 205 25.93 5.70 5.68
CA THR A 205 26.18 4.70 4.63
C THR A 205 25.37 4.94 3.36
N ARG A 206 24.37 5.84 3.41
CA ARG A 206 23.40 6.07 2.34
C ARG A 206 24.05 6.49 1.02
N ALA A 207 25.01 7.41 1.05
CA ALA A 207 25.65 7.92 -0.18
C ALA A 207 26.28 6.79 -1.04
N LYS A 208 26.90 5.81 -0.39
CA LYS A 208 27.47 4.64 -1.08
C LYS A 208 26.40 3.71 -1.62
N ARG A 209 25.30 3.50 -0.87
CA ARG A 209 24.19 2.62 -1.26
C ARG A 209 23.36 3.23 -2.39
N THR A 210 23.07 4.53 -2.34
CA THR A 210 22.32 5.27 -3.37
C THR A 210 23.01 5.25 -4.74
N ALA A 211 24.34 5.17 -4.77
CA ALA A 211 25.10 5.02 -6.02
C ALA A 211 24.78 3.70 -6.76
N VAL A 212 24.29 2.69 -6.05
CA VAL A 212 23.95 1.37 -6.61
C VAL A 212 22.42 1.16 -6.66
N ASP A 213 21.71 1.57 -5.61
CA ASP A 213 20.26 1.39 -5.46
C ASP A 213 19.57 2.71 -5.12
N LYS A 214 18.76 3.23 -6.06
CA LYS A 214 17.98 4.46 -5.86
C LYS A 214 17.00 4.34 -4.68
N LEU A 215 16.56 3.13 -4.34
CA LEU A 215 15.64 2.87 -3.22
C LEU A 215 16.37 2.63 -1.88
N ALA A 216 17.68 2.83 -1.82
CA ALA A 216 18.49 2.64 -0.61
C ALA A 216 17.91 3.25 0.68
N PRO A 217 17.22 4.42 0.67
CA PRO A 217 16.64 4.99 1.89
C PRO A 217 15.57 4.15 2.60
N ILE A 218 14.93 3.21 1.90
CA ILE A 218 13.87 2.34 2.46
C ILE A 218 14.08 0.85 2.16
N ARG A 219 15.05 0.51 1.30
CA ARG A 219 15.37 -0.84 0.83
C ARG A 219 15.29 -1.92 1.90
N GLU A 220 16.07 -1.77 2.98
CA GLU A 220 16.20 -2.79 4.02
C GLU A 220 14.86 -3.04 4.74
N LEU A 221 14.16 -1.96 5.10
CA LEU A 221 12.84 -2.03 5.71
C LEU A 221 11.81 -2.68 4.76
N PHE A 222 11.83 -2.27 3.50
CA PHE A 222 10.90 -2.76 2.49
C PHE A 222 11.05 -4.27 2.27
N GLU A 223 12.28 -4.76 2.13
CA GLU A 223 12.55 -6.19 1.93
C GLU A 223 12.16 -7.02 3.15
N GLU A 224 12.42 -6.51 4.36
CA GLU A 224 12.02 -7.19 5.59
C GLU A 224 10.49 -7.35 5.69
N VAL A 225 9.74 -6.28 5.37
CA VAL A 225 8.28 -6.31 5.37
C VAL A 225 7.73 -7.21 4.25
N VAL A 226 8.30 -7.16 3.04
CA VAL A 226 7.93 -8.06 1.93
C VAL A 226 8.19 -9.52 2.28
N ALA A 227 9.29 -9.81 2.97
CA ALA A 227 9.58 -11.15 3.47
C ALA A 227 8.49 -11.63 4.44
N MET A 228 7.93 -10.75 5.29
CA MET A 228 6.81 -11.13 6.17
C MET A 228 5.54 -11.48 5.38
N PHE A 229 5.22 -10.73 4.32
CA PHE A 229 4.07 -11.04 3.46
C PHE A 229 4.18 -12.42 2.80
N THR A 230 5.36 -12.75 2.27
CA THR A 230 5.61 -14.06 1.64
C THR A 230 5.66 -15.21 2.64
N LYS A 231 6.10 -14.94 3.88
CA LYS A 231 6.14 -15.92 4.98
C LYS A 231 4.73 -16.27 5.46
N TYR A 232 3.89 -15.26 5.73
CA TYR A 232 2.63 -15.45 6.44
C TYR A 232 1.40 -15.67 5.56
N TYR A 233 1.51 -15.49 4.25
CA TYR A 233 0.41 -15.70 3.33
C TYR A 233 0.79 -16.60 2.16
N SER A 234 -0.06 -17.58 1.85
CA SER A 234 0.04 -18.39 0.64
C SER A 234 -0.84 -17.79 -0.45
N LEU A 235 -0.27 -17.58 -1.63
CA LEU A 235 -1.03 -17.29 -2.84
C LEU A 235 -1.73 -18.56 -3.36
N SER A 236 -2.76 -18.39 -4.19
CA SER A 236 -3.40 -19.47 -4.95
C SER A 236 -2.77 -19.57 -6.35
N GLU A 237 -3.25 -20.53 -7.15
CA GLU A 237 -2.87 -20.69 -8.56
C GLU A 237 -3.34 -19.53 -9.47
N TYR A 238 -4.27 -18.70 -8.99
CA TYR A 238 -4.84 -17.58 -9.74
C TYR A 238 -4.37 -16.27 -9.12
N VAL A 239 -3.28 -15.71 -9.67
CA VAL A 239 -2.71 -14.44 -9.25
C VAL A 239 -2.73 -13.45 -10.41
N THR A 240 -2.93 -12.18 -10.09
CA THR A 240 -2.85 -11.08 -11.04
C THR A 240 -1.60 -10.27 -10.75
N VAL A 241 -0.90 -9.88 -11.80
CA VAL A 241 0.23 -8.94 -11.73
C VAL A 241 -0.23 -7.67 -12.44
N ASP A 242 -0.14 -6.57 -11.72
CA ASP A 242 -0.53 -5.26 -12.20
C ASP A 242 0.41 -4.22 -11.57
N GLU A 243 0.47 -3.03 -12.17
CA GLU A 243 1.25 -1.93 -11.64
C GLU A 243 0.43 -1.09 -10.64
N LYS A 244 1.12 -0.49 -9.68
CA LYS A 244 0.54 0.47 -8.74
C LYS A 244 1.42 1.70 -8.70
N LEU A 245 0.86 2.84 -9.09
CA LEU A 245 1.52 4.13 -9.02
C LEU A 245 1.22 4.81 -7.68
N GLU A 246 2.28 5.15 -6.95
CA GLU A 246 2.19 6.01 -5.77
C GLU A 246 2.50 7.45 -6.20
N ALA A 247 1.48 8.31 -6.19
CA ALA A 247 1.63 9.69 -6.60
C ALA A 247 2.51 10.47 -5.59
N PHE A 248 3.60 11.04 -6.09
CA PHE A 248 4.49 11.92 -5.34
C PHE A 248 4.89 13.11 -6.22
N ARG A 249 5.03 14.29 -5.62
CA ARG A 249 5.43 15.54 -6.28
C ARG A 249 6.36 16.30 -5.37
#